data_AF-A0A0W7W531-F1
#
_entry.id   AF-A0A0W7W531-F1
#
_cell.length_a   1.000
_cell.length_b   1.000
_cell.length_c   1.000
_cell.angle_alpha   90.00
_cell.angle_beta   90.00
_cell.angle_gamma   90.00
#
_symmetry.space_group_name_H-M   'P 1'
#
loop_
_entity.id
_entity.type
_entity.pdbx_description
1 polymer ?
#
loop_
_entity_poly.entity_id
_entity_poly.type
_entity_poly.pdbx_seq_one_letter_code
_entity_poly.pdbx_strand_id
1 'polypeptide(L)' 'MTKNLLDALEVPYVLEDILEPSNLAAVKELGFLAAPVVAVGLSADDMWSGFQPDRIKEIAKRIEQENAA' A
#
# COMPACT_ATOMS: atom_id res chain seq x y z
N MET A 1 12.31 -0.86 -0.44
CA MET A 1 12.08 0.54 0.00
C MET A 1 10.71 0.68 0.64
N THR A 2 9.61 0.35 -0.06
CA THR A 2 8.24 0.39 0.52
C THR A 2 8.11 -0.46 1.79
N LYS A 3 8.40 -1.78 1.72
CA LYS A 3 8.33 -2.69 2.89
C LYS A 3 9.18 -2.19 4.06
N ASN A 4 10.45 -1.90 3.80
CA ASN A 4 11.38 -1.41 4.82
C ASN A 4 10.87 -0.14 5.54
N LEU A 5 10.18 0.77 4.84
CA LEU A 5 9.61 1.96 5.48
C LEU A 5 8.35 1.63 6.28
N LEU A 6 7.50 0.73 5.79
CA LEU A 6 6.36 0.21 6.55
C LEU A 6 6.83 -0.48 7.84
N ASP A 7 7.86 -1.34 7.74
CA ASP A 7 8.47 -2.03 8.87
C ASP A 7 9.07 -1.02 9.88
N ALA A 8 9.80 -0.01 9.40
CA ALA A 8 10.42 1.01 10.26
C ALA A 8 9.41 1.91 10.98
N LEU A 9 8.20 2.05 10.44
CA LEU A 9 7.09 2.80 11.02
C LEU A 9 6.09 1.88 11.74
N GLU A 10 6.41 0.59 11.87
CA GLU A 10 5.54 -0.42 12.51
C GLU A 10 4.11 -0.46 11.94
N VAL A 11 3.97 -0.11 10.65
CA VAL A 11 2.69 -0.14 9.94
C VAL A 11 2.35 -1.58 9.58
N PRO A 12 1.23 -2.16 10.05
CA PRO A 12 0.80 -3.50 9.65
C PRO A 12 0.44 -3.53 8.16
N TYR A 13 0.86 -4.57 7.45
CA TYR A 13 0.49 -4.78 6.06
C TYR A 13 0.37 -6.27 5.73
N VAL A 14 -0.43 -6.56 4.70
CA VAL A 14 -0.43 -7.86 4.03
C VAL A 14 0.40 -7.73 2.77
N LEU A 15 1.26 -8.72 2.52
CA LEU A 15 2.07 -8.79 1.33
C LEU A 15 1.52 -9.86 0.39
N GLU A 16 0.99 -9.43 -0.74
CA GLU A 16 0.51 -10.30 -1.81
C GLU A 16 1.52 -10.33 -2.97
N ASP A 17 1.71 -11.49 -3.60
CA ASP A 17 2.55 -11.62 -4.80
C ASP A 17 1.77 -11.11 -6.02
N ILE A 18 2.32 -10.10 -6.70
CA ILE A 18 1.72 -9.50 -7.89
C ILE A 18 1.77 -10.44 -9.11
N LEU A 19 2.61 -11.48 -9.07
CA LEU A 19 2.72 -12.46 -10.15
C LEU A 19 1.59 -13.50 -10.13
N GLU A 20 0.85 -13.61 -9.03
CA GLU A 20 -0.35 -14.44 -8.97
C GLU A 20 -1.39 -13.97 -10.00
N PRO A 21 -1.99 -14.87 -10.80
CA PRO A 21 -2.83 -14.48 -11.93
C PRO A 21 -3.99 -13.55 -11.55
N SER A 22 -4.62 -13.77 -10.40
CA SER A 22 -5.71 -12.92 -9.89
C SER A 22 -5.24 -11.52 -9.54
N ASN A 23 -4.08 -11.41 -8.89
CA ASN A 23 -3.51 -10.13 -8.47
C ASN A 23 -3.05 -9.33 -9.70
N LEU A 24 -2.38 -9.99 -10.64
CA LEU A 24 -1.95 -9.37 -11.89
C LEU A 24 -3.13 -8.85 -12.74
N ALA A 25 -4.22 -9.61 -12.79
CA ALA A 25 -5.44 -9.18 -13.49
C ALA A 25 -6.03 -7.93 -12.81
N ALA A 26 -6.21 -7.97 -11.49
CA ALA A 26 -6.77 -6.85 -10.73
C ALA A 26 -5.97 -5.56 -10.89
N VAL A 27 -4.64 -5.61 -10.73
CA VAL A 27 -3.80 -4.39 -10.86
C VAL A 27 -3.82 -3.83 -12.29
N LYS A 28 -3.96 -4.67 -13.31
CA LYS A 28 -4.09 -4.24 -14.71
C LYS A 28 -5.44 -3.61 -14.99
N GLU A 29 -6.53 -4.17 -14.47
CA GLU A 29 -7.88 -3.60 -14.60
C GLU A 29 -7.98 -2.23 -13.94
N LEU A 30 -7.27 -2.03 -12.82
CA LEU A 30 -7.14 -0.75 -12.14
C LEU A 30 -6.18 0.24 -12.84
N GLY A 31 -5.52 -0.18 -13.92
CA GLY A 31 -4.64 0.67 -14.72
C GLY A 31 -3.24 0.89 -14.13
N PHE A 32 -2.82 0.12 -13.13
CA PHE A 32 -1.47 0.23 -12.59
C PHE A 32 -0.45 -0.37 -13.56
N LEU A 33 0.60 0.40 -13.85
CA LEU A 33 1.64 0.02 -14.81
C LEU A 33 2.97 -0.35 -14.14
N ALA A 34 3.10 -0.16 -12.83
CA ALA A 34 4.33 -0.37 -12.10
C ALA A 34 4.08 -0.99 -10.72
N ALA A 35 5.00 -1.84 -10.30
CA ALA A 35 5.08 -2.36 -8.94
C ALA A 35 6.05 -1.52 -8.09
N PRO A 36 5.90 -1.51 -6.75
CA PRO A 36 4.83 -2.12 -5.97
C PRO A 36 3.50 -1.35 -6.10
N VAL A 37 2.38 -2.05 -5.94
CA VAL A 37 1.06 -1.43 -5.72
C VAL A 37 0.75 -1.50 -4.24
N VAL A 38 0.32 -0.39 -3.66
CA VAL A 38 -0.12 -0.31 -2.26
C VAL A 38 -1.58 0.11 -2.25
N ALA A 39 -2.39 -0.61 -1.48
CA ALA A 39 -3.80 -0.31 -1.24
C ALA A 39 -4.02 -0.15 0.26
N VAL A 40 -4.60 0.98 0.68
CA VAL A 40 -4.94 1.27 2.08
C VAL A 40 -6.46 1.34 2.31
N GLY A 41 -7.24 1.01 1.28
CA GLY A 41 -8.70 1.01 1.26
C GLY A 41 -9.21 0.28 0.02
N LEU A 42 -10.53 0.34 -0.19
CA LEU A 42 -11.19 -0.32 -1.32
C LEU A 42 -11.43 0.61 -2.53
N SER A 43 -11.24 1.92 -2.37
CA SER A 43 -11.41 2.88 -3.47
C SER A 43 -10.11 3.03 -4.27
N ALA A 44 -10.22 3.45 -5.53
CA ALA A 44 -9.05 3.69 -6.37
C ALA A 44 -8.16 4.83 -5.83
N ASP A 45 -8.74 5.81 -5.12
CA ASP A 45 -8.00 6.94 -4.53
C ASP A 45 -7.13 6.49 -3.34
N ASP A 46 -7.48 5.36 -2.72
CA ASP A 46 -6.72 4.71 -1.64
C ASP A 46 -5.62 3.78 -2.15
N MET A 47 -5.35 3.80 -3.46
CA MET A 47 -4.38 2.93 -4.09
C MET A 47 -3.34 3.74 -4.86
N TRP A 48 -2.10 3.26 -4.89
CA TRP A 48 -1.04 3.87 -5.70
C TRP A 48 0.02 2.86 -6.11
N SER A 49 0.71 3.17 -7.22
CA SER A 49 1.91 2.45 -7.65
C SER A 49 3.19 3.19 -7.26
N GLY A 50 4.26 2.43 -7.04
CA GLY A 50 5.60 2.93 -6.78
C GLY A 50 5.87 3.24 -5.30
N PHE A 51 7.12 3.64 -5.03
CA PHE A 51 7.53 4.05 -3.70
C PHE A 51 7.15 5.51 -3.44
N GLN A 52 6.20 5.73 -2.53
CA GLN A 52 5.72 7.06 -2.13
C GLN A 52 5.84 7.23 -0.61
N PRO A 53 7.00 7.68 -0.09
CA PRO A 53 7.27 7.70 1.34
C PRO A 53 6.35 8.64 2.12
N ASP A 54 5.93 9.76 1.52
CA ASP A 54 5.07 10.74 2.21
C ASP A 54 3.67 10.19 2.46
N ARG A 55 3.10 9.46 1.49
CA ARG A 55 1.82 8.75 1.68
C ARG A 55 1.92 7.70 2.79
N ILE A 56 3.02 6.95 2.83
CA ILE A 56 3.24 5.92 3.86
C ILE A 56 3.31 6.53 5.25
N LYS A 57 4.04 7.65 5.42
CA LYS A 57 4.12 8.38 6.69
C LYS A 57 2.78 8.94 7.15
N GLU A 58 1.97 9.46 6.22
CA GLU A 58 0.62 9.95 6.52
C GLU A 58 -0.28 8.81 7.03
N ILE A 59 -0.21 7.62 6.41
CA ILE A 59 -0.96 6.45 6.86
C ILE A 59 -0.50 5.98 8.24
N ALA A 60 0.81 5.91 8.48
CA ALA A 60 1.35 5.57 9.80
C ALA A 60 0.80 6.49 10.89
N LYS A 61 0.81 7.81 10.64
CA LYS A 61 0.24 8.80 11.56
C LYS A 61 -1.25 8.59 11.84
N ARG A 62 -2.04 8.24 10.81
CA ARG A 62 -3.47 7.95 10.99
C ARG A 62 -3.70 6.72 11.87
N ILE A 63 -2.94 5.65 11.63
CA ILE A 63 -3.00 4.43 12.44
C ILE A 63 -2.62 4.72 13.90
N GLU A 64 -1.56 5.49 14.14
CA GLU A 64 -1.17 5.92 15.50
C GLU A 64 -2.28 6.72 16.18
N GLN A 65 -2.95 7.62 15.46
CA GLN A 65 -4.07 8.42 15.99
C GLN A 65 -5.29 7.59 16.32
N GLU A 66 -5.62 6.60 15.48
CA GLU A 66 -6.73 5.66 15.72
C GLU A 66 -6.46 4.76 16.92
N ASN A 67 -5.22 4.28 17.11
CA ASN A 67 -4.84 3.44 18.25
C ASN A 67 -4.79 4.20 19.58
N ALA A 68 -4.60 5.52 19.52
CA ALA A 68 -4.53 6.38 20.71
C ALA A 68 -5.92 6.88 21.18
N ALA A 69 -6.97 6.64 20.41
CA ALA A 69 -8.36 7.03 20.68
C ALA A 69 -9.16 5.90 21.34
#